data_AF-A0A8J2KBS3-F1
#
_entry.id   AF-A0A8J2KBS3-F1
#
_cell.length_a   1.000
_cell.length_b   1.000
_cell.length_c   1.000
_cell.angle_alpha   90.00
_cell.angle_beta   90.00
_cell.angle_gamma   90.00
#
_symmetry.space_group_name_H-M   'P 1'
#
loop_
_entity.id
_entity.type
_entity.pdbx_description
1 polymer ?
#
loop_
_entity_poly.entity_id
_entity_poly.type
_entity_poly.pdbx_seq_one_letter_code
_entity_poly.pdbx_strand_id
1 'polypeptide(L)'
;MTVLLLDASPIHSHIVRRETRINRLCADDGLYFERTKKCYRPHENDPCGELLFKPSLSDVEGNIGSCQCPDYDGGEEYRGRPVVPWEEELRCYPIYDQGPCKEGDWLVPKNNSGPSCEKIPCPDKYRALVQESDYSANSSRFVFLHEGKCYLTYSSDSKHLCGPYESLVFINEDSFNFYCDRSVPVGDIQQYDSQGLIPPTDCVDGFERDFQGECKPLTVL
;
A
#
# COMPACT_ATOMS: atom_id res chain seq x y z
N MET A 1 20.58 -71.39 -30.15
CA MET A 1 19.71 -70.28 -29.71
C MET A 1 20.61 -69.30 -28.99
N THR A 2 21.11 -68.33 -29.75
CA THR A 2 22.18 -67.41 -29.32
C THR A 2 21.53 -66.08 -28.98
N VAL A 3 21.60 -65.69 -27.71
CA VAL A 3 21.06 -64.42 -27.21
C VAL A 3 22.10 -63.34 -27.44
N LEU A 4 21.82 -62.40 -28.34
CA LEU A 4 22.59 -61.18 -28.52
C LEU A 4 22.16 -60.17 -27.44
N LEU A 5 23.07 -59.84 -26.53
CA LEU A 5 22.94 -58.74 -25.58
C LEU A 5 23.20 -57.43 -26.33
N LEU A 6 22.23 -56.51 -26.28
CA LEU A 6 22.37 -55.13 -26.77
C LEU A 6 22.98 -54.29 -25.65
N ASP A 7 24.19 -53.78 -25.88
CA ASP A 7 24.85 -52.79 -25.02
C ASP A 7 24.11 -51.45 -25.10
N ALA A 8 23.44 -51.07 -24.01
CA ALA A 8 22.90 -49.73 -23.82
C ALA A 8 24.01 -48.82 -23.26
N SER A 9 24.58 -47.97 -24.10
CA SER A 9 25.45 -46.88 -23.66
C SER A 9 24.64 -45.77 -22.95
N PRO A 10 25.09 -45.27 -21.79
CA PRO A 10 24.43 -44.16 -21.11
C PRO A 10 24.81 -42.84 -21.80
N ILE A 11 23.85 -42.22 -22.48
CA ILE A 11 23.96 -40.86 -22.98
C ILE A 11 24.03 -39.93 -21.76
N HIS A 12 25.24 -39.53 -21.38
CA HIS A 12 25.46 -38.41 -20.46
C HIS A 12 24.93 -37.13 -21.14
N SER A 13 23.69 -36.77 -20.81
CA SER A 13 23.20 -35.42 -21.10
C SER A 13 23.97 -34.45 -20.22
N HIS A 14 25.00 -33.82 -20.77
CA HIS A 14 25.54 -32.59 -20.23
C HIS A 14 24.43 -31.53 -20.33
N ILE A 15 23.63 -31.42 -19.28
CA ILE A 15 22.84 -30.22 -19.03
C ILE A 15 23.87 -29.11 -18.81
N VAL A 16 24.24 -28.43 -19.89
CA VAL A 16 24.85 -27.12 -19.82
C VAL A 16 23.79 -26.23 -19.21
N ARG A 17 23.78 -26.10 -17.87
CA ARG A 17 23.16 -24.96 -17.22
C ARG A 17 23.89 -23.75 -17.78
N ARG A 18 23.33 -23.13 -18.83
CA ARG A 18 23.67 -21.75 -19.19
C ARG A 18 23.37 -20.96 -17.93
N GLU A 19 24.40 -20.63 -17.17
CA GLU A 19 24.37 -19.52 -16.24
C GLU A 19 24.03 -18.29 -17.09
N THR A 20 22.74 -17.99 -17.19
CA THR A 20 22.30 -16.63 -17.46
C THR A 20 22.83 -15.83 -16.28
N ARG A 21 24.03 -15.25 -16.43
CA ARG A 21 24.47 -14.18 -15.54
C ARG A 21 23.41 -13.09 -15.66
N ILE A 22 22.51 -13.08 -14.69
CA ILE A 22 21.68 -11.92 -14.41
C ILE A 22 22.68 -10.77 -14.26
N ASN A 23 22.54 -9.73 -15.08
CA ASN A 23 23.46 -8.59 -15.08
C ASN A 23 23.21 -7.77 -13.81
N ARG A 24 23.66 -8.30 -12.66
CA ARG A 24 23.60 -7.59 -11.40
C ARG A 24 24.49 -6.35 -11.49
N LEU A 25 23.87 -5.19 -11.26
CA LEU A 25 24.56 -3.89 -11.21
C LEU A 25 25.45 -3.75 -9.97
N CYS A 26 25.11 -4.48 -8.91
CA CYS A 26 25.83 -4.50 -7.65
C CYS A 26 26.46 -5.85 -7.37
N ALA A 27 27.60 -5.84 -6.68
CA ALA A 27 28.15 -7.03 -6.06
C ALA A 27 27.24 -7.47 -4.89
N ASP A 28 27.25 -8.76 -4.60
CA ASP A 28 26.54 -9.37 -3.47
C ASP A 28 25.00 -9.18 -3.50
N ASP A 29 24.44 -8.80 -2.35
CA ASP A 29 23.03 -8.56 -2.03
C ASP A 29 22.63 -7.07 -2.06
N GLY A 30 23.52 -6.21 -2.55
CA GLY A 30 23.26 -4.77 -2.66
C GLY A 30 22.26 -4.43 -3.77
N LEU A 31 21.50 -3.37 -3.56
CA LEU A 31 20.60 -2.79 -4.56
C LEU A 31 21.22 -1.53 -5.15
N TYR A 32 21.18 -1.41 -6.47
CA TYR A 32 21.68 -0.25 -7.17
C TYR A 32 20.67 0.89 -7.08
N PHE A 33 21.10 2.04 -6.57
CA PHE A 33 20.26 3.23 -6.45
C PHE A 33 20.59 4.25 -7.54
N GLU A 34 19.67 4.40 -8.48
CA GLU A 34 19.87 5.19 -9.70
C GLU A 34 20.17 6.68 -9.42
N ARG A 35 19.62 7.25 -8.34
CA ARG A 35 19.83 8.66 -7.97
C ARG A 35 21.29 8.97 -7.60
N THR A 36 21.93 8.04 -6.89
CA THR A 36 23.30 8.25 -6.38
C THR A 36 24.35 7.48 -7.17
N LYS A 37 23.92 6.62 -8.12
CA LYS A 37 24.78 5.73 -8.92
C LYS A 37 25.66 4.82 -8.04
N LYS A 38 25.12 4.37 -6.92
CA LYS A 38 25.82 3.56 -5.91
C LYS A 38 24.97 2.37 -5.49
N CYS A 39 25.65 1.36 -4.95
CA CYS A 39 25.03 0.17 -4.35
C CYS A 39 24.86 0.38 -2.84
N TYR A 40 23.69 0.03 -2.33
CA TYR A 40 23.41 0.05 -0.89
C TYR A 40 22.85 -1.29 -0.46
N ARG A 41 23.23 -1.72 0.75
CA ARG A 41 22.54 -2.82 1.42
C ARG A 41 21.32 -2.26 2.14
N PRO A 42 20.15 -2.91 2.02
CA PRO A 42 19.00 -2.57 2.84
C PRO A 42 19.40 -2.50 4.33
N HIS A 43 18.87 -1.50 5.06
CA HIS A 43 19.04 -1.30 6.51
C HIS A 43 20.43 -0.89 7.04
N GLU A 44 21.52 -1.00 6.29
CA GLU A 44 22.86 -0.64 6.79
C GLU A 44 23.27 0.80 6.47
N ASN A 45 22.91 1.29 5.28
CA ASN A 45 23.31 2.59 4.76
C ASN A 45 22.17 3.19 3.93
N ASP A 46 21.07 3.54 4.58
CA ASP A 46 19.86 3.96 3.87
C ASP A 46 20.04 5.35 3.20
N PRO A 47 19.98 5.44 1.86
CA PRO A 47 20.07 6.71 1.14
C PRO A 47 18.74 7.50 1.13
N CYS A 48 17.68 6.98 1.73
CA CYS A 48 16.30 7.42 1.56
C CYS A 48 15.74 8.24 2.74
N GLY A 49 16.54 8.55 3.77
CA GLY A 49 16.11 9.47 4.83
C GLY A 49 14.93 8.92 5.66
N GLU A 50 13.77 9.60 5.60
CA GLU A 50 12.53 9.13 6.24
C GLU A 50 11.85 7.99 5.45
N LEU A 51 12.19 7.84 4.17
CA LEU A 51 11.72 6.74 3.31
C LEU A 51 12.58 5.49 3.55
N LEU A 52 12.02 4.32 3.22
CA LEU A 52 12.73 3.05 3.28
C LEU A 52 13.36 2.71 1.93
N PHE A 53 14.64 2.38 1.93
CA PHE A 53 15.28 1.85 0.74
C PHE A 53 14.99 0.35 0.54
N LYS A 54 14.24 0.03 -0.51
CA LYS A 54 13.73 -1.32 -0.80
C LYS A 54 13.93 -1.71 -2.26
N PRO A 55 13.84 -3.01 -2.62
CA PRO A 55 13.81 -3.44 -4.01
C PRO A 55 12.70 -2.71 -4.78
N SER A 56 13.03 -2.20 -5.96
CA SER A 56 12.08 -1.48 -6.81
C SER A 56 11.00 -2.43 -7.33
N LEU A 57 9.73 -2.05 -7.14
CA LEU A 57 8.59 -2.81 -7.65
C LEU A 57 8.58 -2.93 -9.19
N SER A 58 9.23 -2.00 -9.88
CA SER A 58 9.36 -2.01 -11.34
C SER A 58 10.51 -2.89 -11.84
N ASP A 59 11.39 -3.35 -10.96
CA ASP A 59 12.54 -4.17 -11.32
C ASP A 59 12.30 -5.64 -11.00
N VAL A 60 11.92 -6.39 -12.03
CA VAL A 60 11.67 -7.84 -11.95
C VAL A 60 12.92 -8.61 -11.50
N GLU A 61 14.12 -8.09 -11.75
CA GLU A 61 15.37 -8.74 -11.35
C GLU A 61 15.74 -8.51 -9.89
N GLY A 62 15.12 -7.52 -9.22
CA GLY A 62 15.36 -7.18 -7.83
C GLY A 62 16.77 -6.66 -7.54
N ASN A 63 17.43 -6.05 -8.53
CA ASN A 63 18.79 -5.51 -8.46
C ASN A 63 18.80 -3.97 -8.31
N ILE A 64 17.67 -3.31 -8.54
CA ILE A 64 17.48 -1.87 -8.42
C ILE A 64 16.70 -1.59 -7.14
N GLY A 65 17.21 -0.65 -6.35
CA GLY A 65 16.51 -0.17 -5.15
C GLY A 65 15.86 1.17 -5.41
N SER A 66 14.73 1.41 -4.75
CA SER A 66 14.02 2.69 -4.76
C SER A 66 13.63 3.09 -3.34
N CYS A 67 13.45 4.40 -3.13
CA CYS A 67 12.93 4.93 -1.87
C CYS A 67 11.41 4.77 -1.87
N GLN A 68 10.87 4.09 -0.86
CA GLN A 68 9.46 3.78 -0.74
C GLN A 68 8.95 4.24 0.61
N CYS A 69 7.65 4.52 0.69
CA CYS A 69 7.04 4.75 1.99
C CYS A 69 7.07 3.48 2.85
N PRO A 70 7.05 3.59 4.18
CA PRO A 70 6.86 2.45 5.07
C PRO A 70 5.62 1.62 4.67
N ASP A 71 5.69 0.29 4.79
CA ASP A 71 4.62 -0.65 4.35
C ASP A 71 3.32 -0.56 5.18
N TYR A 72 3.27 0.33 6.16
CA TYR A 72 2.09 0.53 6.98
C TYR A 72 1.32 1.69 6.40
N ASP A 73 0.00 1.55 6.22
CA ASP A 73 -1.01 2.49 5.68
C ASP A 73 -0.85 3.96 6.16
N GLY A 74 0.26 4.58 5.80
CA GLY A 74 0.88 5.67 6.53
C GLY A 74 1.10 5.47 8.06
N GLY A 75 1.08 4.23 8.55
CA GLY A 75 1.27 3.91 9.97
C GLY A 75 0.26 4.56 10.93
N GLU A 76 0.54 4.53 12.24
CA GLU A 76 -0.22 5.29 13.25
C GLU A 76 -0.23 6.80 12.94
N GLU A 77 0.79 7.26 12.21
CA GLU A 77 0.95 8.67 11.87
C GLU A 77 -0.16 9.17 10.95
N TYR A 78 -0.54 8.45 9.90
CA TYR A 78 -1.53 8.90 8.91
C TYR A 78 -2.87 8.15 8.98
N ARG A 79 -3.09 7.36 10.04
CA ARG A 79 -4.39 6.75 10.41
C ARG A 79 -5.07 5.98 9.26
N GLY A 80 -4.31 5.32 8.40
CA GLY A 80 -4.87 4.56 7.27
C GLY A 80 -5.11 5.38 5.99
N ARG A 81 -4.64 6.62 5.92
CA ARG A 81 -4.62 7.39 4.68
C ARG A 81 -3.39 6.99 3.86
N PRO A 82 -3.54 6.58 2.59
CA PRO A 82 -2.40 6.22 1.77
C PRO A 82 -1.44 7.39 1.61
N VAL A 83 -0.15 7.08 1.63
CA VAL A 83 0.93 8.03 1.42
C VAL A 83 1.73 7.66 0.18
N VAL A 84 2.31 8.68 -0.45
CA VAL A 84 3.19 8.51 -1.62
C VAL A 84 4.55 9.16 -1.35
N PRO A 85 5.65 8.57 -1.85
CA PRO A 85 6.97 9.14 -1.68
C PRO A 85 7.13 10.40 -2.54
N TRP A 86 7.71 11.44 -1.96
CA TRP A 86 8.16 12.64 -2.66
C TRP A 86 9.68 12.67 -2.70
N GLU A 87 10.24 12.28 -3.84
CA GLU A 87 11.68 12.01 -3.97
C GLU A 87 12.57 13.23 -3.71
N GLU A 88 12.12 14.43 -4.06
CA GLU A 88 12.89 15.66 -3.90
C GLU A 88 13.26 15.91 -2.43
N GLU A 89 12.32 15.62 -1.53
CA GLU A 89 12.45 15.85 -0.09
C GLU A 89 12.73 14.57 0.70
N LEU A 90 12.71 13.40 0.05
CA LEU A 90 12.86 12.10 0.70
C LEU A 90 11.87 11.89 1.86
N ARG A 91 10.60 12.19 1.59
CA ARG A 91 9.52 12.16 2.58
C ARG A 91 8.22 11.59 2.00
N CYS A 92 7.38 11.01 2.86
CA CYS A 92 6.04 10.56 2.49
C CYS A 92 5.01 11.67 2.71
N TYR A 93 4.05 11.77 1.79
CA TYR A 93 2.94 12.70 1.91
C TYR A 93 1.61 12.00 1.68
N PRO A 94 0.56 12.34 2.45
CA PRO A 94 -0.78 11.81 2.23
C PRO A 94 -1.33 12.23 0.87
N ILE A 95 -1.95 11.29 0.16
CA ILE A 95 -2.62 11.59 -1.11
C ILE A 95 -3.88 12.43 -0.89
N TYR A 96 -4.23 13.26 -1.87
CA TYR A 96 -5.32 14.23 -1.83
C TYR A 96 -5.17 15.29 -0.72
N ASP A 97 -3.95 15.47 -0.22
CA ASP A 97 -3.57 16.54 0.69
C ASP A 97 -2.77 17.61 -0.05
N GLN A 98 -2.56 18.77 0.56
CA GLN A 98 -1.68 19.77 -0.07
C GLN A 98 -0.26 19.22 -0.17
N GLY A 99 0.28 18.64 0.91
CA GLY A 99 1.65 18.13 0.95
C GLY A 99 2.68 19.13 0.41
N PRO A 100 3.57 18.73 -0.52
CA PRO A 100 4.58 19.60 -1.12
C PRO A 100 4.02 20.50 -2.24
N CYS A 101 2.74 20.39 -2.56
CA CYS A 101 2.11 21.18 -3.60
C CYS A 101 1.88 22.63 -3.16
N LYS A 102 1.78 23.54 -4.13
CA LYS A 102 1.42 24.94 -3.89
C LYS A 102 -0.02 25.07 -3.40
N GLU A 103 -0.33 26.21 -2.80
CA GLU A 103 -1.68 26.54 -2.34
C GLU A 103 -2.72 26.37 -3.46
N GLY A 104 -3.82 25.68 -3.13
CA GLY A 104 -4.92 25.38 -4.06
C GLY A 104 -4.69 24.15 -4.94
N ASP A 105 -3.56 23.47 -4.79
CA ASP A 105 -3.27 22.18 -5.41
C ASP A 105 -3.16 21.08 -4.33
N TRP A 106 -3.31 19.83 -4.76
CA TRP A 106 -3.17 18.65 -3.92
C TRP A 106 -2.31 17.58 -4.60
N LEU A 107 -1.81 16.63 -3.81
CA LEU A 107 -0.98 15.54 -4.26
C LEU A 107 -1.83 14.38 -4.75
N VAL A 108 -1.80 14.09 -6.05
CA VAL A 108 -2.56 13.00 -6.68
C VAL A 108 -1.63 11.87 -7.08
N PRO A 109 -1.91 10.61 -6.68
CA PRO A 109 -1.15 9.48 -7.17
C PRO A 109 -1.42 9.27 -8.66
N LYS A 110 -0.36 9.04 -9.45
CA LYS A 110 -0.50 8.63 -10.86
C LYS A 110 0.11 7.27 -11.08
N ASN A 111 -0.62 6.48 -11.85
CA ASN A 111 -0.14 5.19 -12.33
C ASN A 111 1.12 5.41 -13.17
N ASN A 112 2.22 4.75 -12.80
CA ASN A 112 3.50 4.68 -13.54
C ASN A 112 4.32 5.99 -13.66
N SER A 113 3.79 7.16 -13.32
CA SER A 113 4.53 8.44 -13.43
C SER A 113 4.89 9.08 -12.11
N GLY A 114 4.63 8.41 -10.99
CA GLY A 114 4.81 8.98 -9.65
C GLY A 114 3.73 10.03 -9.32
N PRO A 115 3.67 10.50 -8.07
CA PRO A 115 2.65 11.47 -7.66
C PRO A 115 2.84 12.83 -8.34
N SER A 116 1.75 13.57 -8.51
CA SER A 116 1.75 14.87 -9.18
C SER A 116 0.85 15.86 -8.47
N CYS A 117 1.19 17.15 -8.55
CA CYS A 117 0.35 18.22 -8.03
C CYS A 117 -0.74 18.60 -9.03
N GLU A 118 -1.99 18.57 -8.58
CA GLU A 118 -3.15 18.94 -9.39
C GLU A 118 -4.04 19.94 -8.68
N LYS A 119 -4.85 20.66 -9.46
CA LYS A 119 -5.87 21.55 -8.89
C LYS A 119 -6.89 20.75 -8.10
N ILE A 120 -7.23 21.25 -6.92
CA ILE A 120 -8.29 20.65 -6.09
C ILE A 120 -9.62 20.78 -6.85
N PRO A 121 -10.26 19.66 -7.25
CA PRO A 121 -11.50 19.70 -8.03
C PRO A 121 -12.70 20.16 -7.20
N CYS A 122 -12.62 20.03 -5.87
CA CYS A 122 -13.70 20.23 -4.93
C CYS A 122 -13.32 21.25 -3.83
N PRO A 123 -12.97 22.49 -4.19
CA PRO A 123 -12.32 23.42 -3.27
C PRO A 123 -13.17 23.77 -2.05
N ASP A 124 -14.49 23.90 -2.20
CA ASP A 124 -15.37 24.24 -1.08
C ASP A 124 -15.51 23.08 -0.09
N LYS A 125 -15.62 21.84 -0.60
CA LYS A 125 -15.68 20.64 0.26
C LYS A 125 -14.37 20.38 0.98
N TYR A 126 -13.25 20.58 0.27
CA TYR A 126 -11.92 20.49 0.85
C TYR A 126 -11.73 21.56 1.93
N ARG A 127 -12.11 22.83 1.66
CA ARG A 127 -12.04 23.90 2.65
C ARG A 127 -12.88 23.61 3.88
N ALA A 128 -14.11 23.09 3.70
CA ALA A 128 -14.98 22.71 4.81
C ALA A 128 -14.32 21.63 5.69
N LEU A 129 -13.72 20.60 5.08
CA LEU A 129 -12.98 19.56 5.80
C LEU A 129 -11.80 20.15 6.59
N VAL A 130 -10.98 20.99 5.95
CA VAL A 130 -9.77 21.58 6.58
C VAL A 130 -10.12 22.53 7.73
N GLN A 131 -11.34 23.07 7.74
CA GLN A 131 -11.83 23.94 8.81
C GLN A 131 -12.47 23.18 9.99
N GLU A 132 -12.63 21.86 9.90
CA GLU A 132 -13.07 21.06 11.04
C GLU A 132 -12.01 21.08 12.15
N SER A 133 -12.42 21.20 13.42
CA SER A 133 -11.49 21.33 14.55
C SER A 133 -10.54 20.15 14.71
N ASP A 134 -10.98 18.98 14.25
CA ASP A 134 -10.28 17.70 14.42
C ASP A 134 -9.56 17.29 13.13
N TYR A 135 -9.58 18.15 12.10
CA TYR A 135 -8.84 17.89 10.88
C TYR A 135 -7.33 18.02 11.13
N SER A 136 -6.62 17.01 10.65
CA SER A 136 -5.17 16.99 10.53
C SER A 136 -4.84 16.49 9.13
N ALA A 137 -3.72 16.91 8.55
CA ALA A 137 -3.21 16.32 7.30
C ALA A 137 -3.06 14.79 7.40
N ASN A 138 -2.90 14.31 8.64
CA ASN A 138 -2.78 12.92 9.05
C ASN A 138 -4.12 12.21 9.29
N SER A 139 -5.24 12.88 9.03
CA SER A 139 -6.57 12.29 9.16
C SER A 139 -6.81 11.26 8.08
N SER A 140 -7.52 10.18 8.43
CA SER A 140 -8.08 9.21 7.47
C SER A 140 -9.17 9.82 6.56
N ARG A 141 -9.68 11.00 6.95
CA ARG A 141 -10.71 11.74 6.22
C ARG A 141 -10.09 12.63 5.17
N PHE A 142 -10.48 12.42 3.91
CA PHE A 142 -10.05 13.23 2.79
C PHE A 142 -11.14 13.32 1.71
N VAL A 143 -11.07 14.39 0.91
CA VAL A 143 -11.96 14.58 -0.24
C VAL A 143 -11.34 13.91 -1.45
N PHE A 144 -12.15 13.28 -2.30
CA PHE A 144 -11.71 12.75 -3.58
C PHE A 144 -12.78 12.94 -4.65
N LEU A 145 -12.37 12.91 -5.91
CA LEU A 145 -13.25 13.03 -7.08
C LEU A 145 -13.53 11.65 -7.65
N HIS A 146 -14.80 11.31 -7.82
CA HIS A 146 -15.22 10.10 -8.52
C HIS A 146 -16.40 10.40 -9.44
N GLU A 147 -16.32 10.02 -10.72
CA GLU A 147 -17.37 10.25 -11.72
C GLU A 147 -17.90 11.70 -11.75
N GLY A 148 -16.99 12.68 -11.61
CA GLY A 148 -17.33 14.11 -11.62
C GLY A 148 -18.02 14.60 -10.35
N LYS A 149 -18.10 13.78 -9.29
CA LYS A 149 -18.68 14.13 -8.00
C LYS A 149 -17.65 14.07 -6.89
N CYS A 150 -17.82 14.95 -5.92
CA CYS A 150 -16.92 15.13 -4.78
C CYS A 150 -17.40 14.33 -3.58
N TYR A 151 -16.58 13.41 -3.11
CA TYR A 151 -16.88 12.57 -1.95
C TYR A 151 -15.92 12.87 -0.81
N LEU A 152 -16.38 12.62 0.41
CA LEU A 152 -15.57 12.74 1.62
C LEU A 152 -15.56 11.35 2.26
N THR A 153 -14.38 10.80 2.53
CA THR A 153 -14.28 9.51 3.21
C THR A 153 -14.84 9.59 4.63
N TYR A 154 -15.33 8.46 5.14
CA TYR A 154 -15.95 8.35 6.47
C TYR A 154 -17.11 9.34 6.71
N SER A 155 -17.89 9.68 5.67
CA SER A 155 -19.01 10.62 5.78
C SER A 155 -20.30 10.02 5.22
N SER A 156 -21.45 10.66 5.49
CA SER A 156 -22.70 10.26 4.86
C SER A 156 -22.65 10.33 3.33
N ASP A 157 -21.77 11.16 2.77
CA ASP A 157 -21.68 11.35 1.31
C ASP A 157 -21.09 10.12 0.61
N SER A 158 -20.24 9.34 1.29
CA SER A 158 -19.69 8.10 0.75
C SER A 158 -20.71 6.96 0.72
N LYS A 159 -21.85 7.06 1.41
CA LYS A 159 -22.96 6.09 1.34
C LYS A 159 -23.62 6.00 -0.03
N HIS A 160 -23.34 6.95 -0.92
CA HIS A 160 -23.81 6.89 -2.30
C HIS A 160 -22.84 6.14 -3.22
N LEU A 161 -21.58 5.98 -2.82
CA LEU A 161 -20.58 5.16 -3.51
C LEU A 161 -20.67 3.71 -3.06
N CYS A 162 -20.80 3.52 -1.75
CA CYS A 162 -20.81 2.24 -1.11
C CYS A 162 -22.24 1.81 -0.77
N GLY A 163 -22.51 0.50 -0.71
CA GLY A 163 -23.83 -0.02 -0.38
C GLY A 163 -24.35 0.47 0.99
N PRO A 164 -25.64 0.28 1.32
CA PRO A 164 -26.24 0.77 2.57
C PRO A 164 -25.60 0.22 3.86
N TYR A 165 -24.78 -0.82 3.74
CA TYR A 165 -24.04 -1.47 4.84
C TYR A 165 -22.52 -1.29 4.73
N GLU A 166 -22.06 -0.54 3.74
CA GLU A 166 -20.65 -0.28 3.47
C GLU A 166 -20.39 1.21 3.74
N SER A 167 -19.55 1.50 4.73
CA SER A 167 -19.32 2.87 5.20
C SER A 167 -18.05 3.48 4.63
N LEU A 168 -17.09 2.60 4.31
CA LEU A 168 -15.70 2.98 4.21
C LEU A 168 -15.21 2.79 2.78
N VAL A 169 -14.79 3.91 2.22
CA VAL A 169 -14.05 3.97 0.98
C VAL A 169 -12.59 3.83 1.34
N PHE A 170 -12.04 2.66 1.06
CA PHE A 170 -10.61 2.40 1.14
C PHE A 170 -9.98 2.69 -0.21
N ILE A 171 -8.69 2.90 -0.24
CA ILE A 171 -7.91 3.02 -1.47
C ILE A 171 -6.95 1.86 -1.50
N ASN A 172 -7.00 1.08 -2.58
CA ASN A 172 -6.02 0.04 -2.83
C ASN A 172 -4.67 0.71 -3.14
N GLU A 173 -3.63 0.35 -2.39
CA GLU A 173 -2.32 1.01 -2.46
C GLU A 173 -1.64 0.88 -3.83
N ASP A 174 -1.83 -0.25 -4.52
CA ASP A 174 -1.20 -0.51 -5.81
C ASP A 174 -1.85 0.27 -6.96
N SER A 175 -3.17 0.38 -6.92
CA SER A 175 -3.96 0.93 -8.04
C SER A 175 -4.50 2.33 -7.77
N PHE A 176 -4.42 2.79 -6.53
CA PHE A 176 -5.10 3.98 -6.01
C PHE A 176 -6.59 4.05 -6.34
N ASN A 177 -7.19 2.92 -6.70
CA ASN A 177 -8.62 2.80 -6.89
C ASN A 177 -9.26 2.64 -5.54
N PHE A 178 -10.40 3.30 -5.38
CA PHE A 178 -11.17 3.10 -4.19
C PHE A 178 -11.99 1.81 -4.26
N TYR A 179 -12.24 1.20 -3.10
CA TYR A 179 -13.15 0.09 -2.95
C TYR A 179 -13.96 0.27 -1.67
N CYS A 180 -15.12 -0.37 -1.63
CA CYS A 180 -15.99 -0.35 -0.47
C CYS A 180 -15.78 -1.62 0.34
N ASP A 181 -15.52 -1.49 1.64
CA ASP A 181 -15.44 -2.63 2.55
C ASP A 181 -16.77 -2.80 3.31
N ARG A 182 -17.25 -4.05 3.33
CA ARG A 182 -18.44 -4.50 4.04
C ARG A 182 -18.16 -4.87 5.49
N SER A 183 -16.90 -5.05 5.85
CA SER A 183 -16.50 -5.56 7.17
C SER A 183 -16.67 -4.54 8.29
N VAL A 184 -16.86 -3.24 7.98
CA VAL A 184 -16.94 -2.17 8.96
C VAL A 184 -18.32 -1.48 8.95
N PRO A 185 -19.23 -1.82 9.91
CA PRO A 185 -20.58 -1.27 9.96
C PRO A 185 -20.63 0.25 10.24
N VAL A 186 -21.62 0.92 9.64
CA VAL A 186 -21.88 2.36 9.75
C VAL A 186 -22.40 2.69 11.16
N GLY A 187 -21.52 2.79 12.15
CA GLY A 187 -21.91 3.12 13.52
C GLY A 187 -20.75 3.15 14.52
N ASP A 188 -19.72 2.33 14.28
CA ASP A 188 -18.62 2.17 15.24
C ASP A 188 -17.44 3.13 15.00
N ILE A 189 -17.49 3.95 13.94
CA ILE A 189 -16.36 4.82 13.56
C ILE A 189 -16.01 5.85 14.66
N GLN A 190 -16.99 6.30 15.46
CA GLN A 190 -16.71 7.20 16.60
C GLN A 190 -15.89 6.54 17.73
N GLN A 191 -15.73 5.22 17.75
CA GLN A 191 -14.82 4.53 18.68
C GLN A 191 -13.41 4.31 18.11
N TYR A 192 -13.22 4.41 16.79
CA TYR A 192 -11.92 4.16 16.16
C TYR A 192 -10.96 5.36 16.22
N ASP A 193 -11.45 6.61 16.30
CA ASP A 193 -10.61 7.81 16.16
C ASP A 193 -9.86 8.25 17.42
N SER A 194 -10.26 7.75 18.60
CA SER A 194 -9.81 8.26 19.89
C SER A 194 -9.15 7.20 20.78
N GLN A 195 -9.24 5.91 20.45
CA GLN A 195 -8.67 4.84 21.29
C GLN A 195 -7.80 3.82 20.58
N GLY A 196 -7.60 3.87 19.25
CA GLY A 196 -6.65 2.99 18.57
C GLY A 196 -6.83 1.51 18.91
N LEU A 197 -8.08 1.04 19.01
CA LEU A 197 -8.35 -0.37 19.26
C LEU A 197 -8.53 -1.09 17.92
N ILE A 198 -7.53 -1.93 17.64
CA ILE A 198 -7.57 -3.04 16.70
C ILE A 198 -8.96 -3.69 16.80
N PRO A 199 -9.65 -4.03 15.68
CA PRO A 199 -10.89 -4.80 15.76
C PRO A 199 -10.62 -6.01 16.65
N PRO A 200 -11.49 -6.35 17.61
CA PRO A 200 -11.20 -7.41 18.57
C PRO A 200 -10.79 -8.67 17.80
N THR A 201 -9.51 -9.00 17.89
CA THR A 201 -8.93 -10.20 17.28
C THR A 201 -9.55 -11.45 17.88
N ASP A 202 -10.16 -11.31 19.05
CA ASP A 202 -10.76 -12.38 19.82
C ASP A 202 -12.30 -12.27 19.82
N CYS A 203 -12.94 -13.41 19.59
CA CYS A 203 -14.38 -13.55 19.78
C CYS A 203 -14.74 -13.31 21.26
N VAL A 204 -15.96 -12.85 21.53
CA VAL A 204 -16.46 -12.74 22.91
C VAL A 204 -16.46 -14.10 23.61
N ASP A 205 -16.26 -14.11 24.92
CA ASP A 205 -16.25 -15.35 25.73
C ASP A 205 -17.45 -16.25 25.42
N GLY A 206 -17.17 -17.52 25.14
CA GLY A 206 -18.18 -18.49 24.70
C GLY A 206 -18.33 -18.64 23.18
N PHE A 207 -17.51 -17.93 22.40
CA PHE A 207 -17.49 -18.03 20.94
C PHE A 207 -16.04 -18.28 20.45
N GLU A 208 -15.90 -19.05 19.37
CA GLU A 208 -14.63 -19.32 18.69
C GLU A 208 -14.72 -18.94 17.21
N ARG A 209 -13.63 -18.44 16.65
CA ARG A 209 -13.56 -18.01 15.26
C ARG A 209 -13.44 -19.24 14.35
N ASP A 210 -14.34 -19.37 13.39
CA ASP A 210 -14.25 -20.45 12.41
C ASP A 210 -13.19 -20.14 11.32
N PHE A 211 -12.98 -21.10 10.42
CA PHE A 211 -12.02 -20.96 9.33
C PHE A 211 -12.36 -19.85 8.31
N GLN A 212 -13.56 -19.28 8.38
CA GLN A 212 -14.03 -18.17 7.55
C GLN A 212 -13.87 -16.82 8.27
N GLY A 213 -13.36 -16.83 9.51
CA GLY A 213 -13.16 -15.65 10.32
C GLY A 213 -14.39 -15.24 11.14
N GLU A 214 -15.47 -16.02 11.13
CA GLU A 214 -16.73 -15.72 11.83
C GLU A 214 -16.73 -16.29 13.25
N CYS A 215 -17.16 -15.50 14.24
CA CYS A 215 -17.31 -15.98 15.61
C CYS A 215 -18.57 -16.85 15.76
N LYS A 216 -18.41 -18.13 16.10
CA LYS A 216 -19.49 -19.09 16.33
C LYS A 216 -19.51 -19.57 17.79
N PRO A 217 -20.69 -19.88 18.38
CA PRO A 217 -20.76 -20.34 19.75
C PRO A 217 -19.93 -21.62 19.94
N LEU A 218 -19.16 -21.70 21.03
CA LEU A 218 -18.49 -22.92 21.43
C LEU A 218 -19.55 -24.01 21.64
N THR A 219 -19.55 -25.01 20.76
CA THR A 219 -20.49 -26.13 20.87
C THR A 219 -19.96 -27.06 21.95
N VAL A 220 -20.55 -27.00 23.14
CA VAL A 220 -20.20 -27.90 24.24
C VAL A 220 -20.72 -29.31 23.87
N LEU A 221 -19.80 -30.18 23.47
CA LEU A 221 -20.05 -31.61 23.24
C LEU A 221 -20.16 -32.38 24.56
#